data_AF-A0A382HX84-F1
#
_entry.id   AF-A0A382HX84-F1
#
_cell.length_a   1.000
_cell.length_b   1.000
_cell.length_c   1.000
_cell.angle_alpha   90.00
_cell.angle_beta   90.00
_cell.angle_gamma   90.00
#
_symmetry.space_group_name_H-M   'P 1'
#
loop_
_entity.id
_entity.type
_entity.pdbx_description
1 polymer ?
#
loop_
_entity_poly.entity_id
_entity_poly.type
_entity_poly.pdbx_seq_one_letter_code
_entity_poly.pdbx_strand_id
1 'polypeptide(L)'
;MKISEKERRKNKLNQDSLVQALRLLRECGYVILEAVLPSNWVEDMFRAYNEEVKRQFVGEKPTGHGGISAPLQMPFLDPLAIENPFAMQILKEAMGDDIFSYFPYGSNTAWPGCGIQHIHRDTGHLFPNEPYVLPISLAVVNIALADFTEENGATE
;
A
#
# COMPACT_ATOMS: atom_id res chain seq x y z
N MET A 1 1.80 -13.69 -0.16
CA MET A 1 2.85 -14.51 0.50
C MET A 1 2.74 -14.29 2.00
N LYS A 2 2.80 -15.39 2.76
CA LYS A 2 2.57 -15.36 4.20
C LYS A 2 3.87 -15.18 4.97
N ILE A 3 3.95 -14.11 5.76
CA ILE A 3 5.11 -13.87 6.62
C ILE A 3 5.10 -14.89 7.77
N SER A 4 6.25 -15.46 8.10
CA SER A 4 6.40 -16.38 9.23
C SER A 4 6.43 -15.63 10.57
N GLU A 5 6.15 -16.33 11.66
CA GLU A 5 6.25 -15.74 13.00
C GLU A 5 7.67 -15.27 13.34
N LYS A 6 8.70 -16.00 12.88
CA LYS A 6 10.10 -15.64 13.08
C LYS A 6 10.47 -14.33 12.38
N GLU A 7 9.97 -14.13 11.16
CA GLU A 7 10.18 -12.90 10.41
C GLU A 7 9.42 -11.72 11.04
N ARG A 8 8.18 -11.96 11.49
CA ARG A 8 7.40 -10.99 12.27
C ARG A 8 8.15 -10.53 13.51
N ARG A 9 8.63 -11.45 14.35
CA ARG A 9 9.39 -11.12 15.56
C ARG A 9 10.69 -10.36 15.27
N LYS A 10 11.28 -10.55 14.08
CA LYS A 10 12.51 -9.88 13.67
C LYS A 10 12.29 -8.61 12.85
N ASN A 11 11.05 -8.32 12.47
CA ASN A 11 10.71 -7.30 11.48
C ASN A 11 11.59 -7.40 10.22
N LYS A 12 11.84 -8.63 9.76
CA LYS A 12 12.75 -8.88 8.64
C LYS A 12 12.42 -10.19 7.95
N LEU A 13 12.25 -10.16 6.62
CA LEU A 13 12.17 -11.35 5.77
C LEU A 13 13.47 -12.14 5.86
N ASN A 14 13.33 -13.46 5.90
CA ASN A 14 14.46 -14.34 5.68
C ASN A 14 14.86 -14.34 4.19
N GLN A 15 15.99 -14.98 3.87
CA GLN A 15 16.52 -14.94 2.51
C GLN A 15 15.58 -15.54 1.47
N ASP A 16 14.94 -16.68 1.76
CA ASP A 16 14.07 -17.37 0.83
C ASP A 16 12.80 -16.54 0.55
N SER A 17 12.21 -15.98 1.60
CA SER A 17 11.06 -15.08 1.49
C SER A 17 11.40 -13.80 0.71
N LEU A 18 12.57 -13.22 0.95
CA LEU A 18 13.02 -12.02 0.25
C LEU A 18 13.22 -12.31 -1.25
N VAL A 19 13.89 -13.42 -1.59
CA VAL A 19 14.07 -13.86 -2.98
C VAL A 19 12.72 -14.10 -3.66
N GLN A 20 11.76 -14.72 -2.97
CA GLN A 20 10.41 -14.91 -3.48
C GLN A 20 9.70 -13.57 -3.73
N ALA A 21 9.77 -12.63 -2.79
CA ALA A 21 9.13 -11.33 -2.90
C ALA A 21 9.68 -10.52 -4.09
N LEU A 22 11.00 -10.50 -4.27
CA LEU A 22 11.66 -9.82 -5.37
C LEU A 22 11.31 -10.45 -6.73
N ARG A 23 11.22 -11.78 -6.77
CA ARG A 23 10.80 -12.49 -7.97
C ARG A 23 9.37 -12.12 -8.37
N LEU A 24 8.43 -12.12 -7.43
CA LEU A 24 7.04 -11.71 -7.67
C LEU A 24 6.96 -10.25 -8.14
N LEU A 25 7.69 -9.34 -7.47
CA LEU A 25 7.72 -7.94 -7.87
C LEU A 25 8.25 -7.78 -9.31
N ARG A 26 9.30 -8.52 -9.68
CA ARG A 26 9.91 -8.46 -11.02
C ARG A 26 9.04 -9.10 -12.11
N GLU A 27 8.42 -10.24 -11.82
CA GLU A 27 7.68 -11.03 -12.82
C GLU A 27 6.21 -10.61 -12.94
N CYS A 28 5.58 -10.21 -11.82
CA CYS A 28 4.16 -9.86 -11.76
C CYS A 28 3.91 -8.35 -11.62
N GLY A 29 4.93 -7.56 -11.24
CA GLY A 29 4.78 -6.13 -10.97
C GLY A 29 4.25 -5.80 -9.58
N TYR A 30 3.93 -6.81 -8.76
CA TYR A 30 3.45 -6.63 -7.39
C TYR A 30 3.79 -7.83 -6.49
N VAL A 31 3.72 -7.61 -5.18
CA VAL A 31 3.81 -8.67 -4.17
C VAL A 31 2.82 -8.37 -3.05
N ILE A 32 2.05 -9.38 -2.64
CA ILE A 32 1.14 -9.27 -1.50
C ILE A 32 1.82 -9.87 -0.27
N LEU A 33 1.92 -9.13 0.82
CA LEU A 33 2.43 -9.62 2.10
C LEU A 33 1.27 -9.79 3.09
N GLU A 34 0.95 -11.03 3.43
CA GLU A 34 -0.19 -11.35 4.28
C GLU A 34 0.16 -11.26 5.77
N ALA A 35 -0.78 -10.72 6.56
CA ALA A 35 -0.67 -10.64 8.02
C ALA A 35 0.63 -9.98 8.50
N VAL A 36 1.00 -8.86 7.86
CA VAL A 36 2.15 -8.03 8.23
C VAL A 36 1.83 -7.17 9.45
N LEU A 37 0.68 -6.50 9.43
CA LEU A 37 0.30 -5.54 10.46
C LEU A 37 -0.46 -6.24 11.59
N PRO A 38 -0.22 -5.87 12.87
CA PRO A 38 -1.02 -6.35 13.99
C PRO A 38 -2.51 -6.00 13.80
N SER A 39 -3.42 -6.91 14.16
CA SER A 39 -4.85 -6.69 13.96
C SER A 39 -5.36 -5.46 14.69
N ASN A 40 -4.92 -5.25 15.94
CA ASN A 40 -5.27 -4.06 16.73
C ASN A 40 -4.80 -2.76 16.06
N TRP A 41 -3.65 -2.78 15.41
CA TRP A 41 -3.14 -1.62 14.68
C TRP A 41 -4.04 -1.28 13.49
N VAL A 42 -4.47 -2.30 12.74
CA VAL A 42 -5.40 -2.13 11.60
C VAL A 42 -6.75 -1.61 12.09
N GLU A 43 -7.28 -2.16 13.18
CA GLU A 43 -8.53 -1.71 13.79
C GLU A 43 -8.47 -0.25 14.26
N ASP A 44 -7.37 0.16 14.90
CA ASP A 44 -7.17 1.54 15.36
C ASP A 44 -7.03 2.52 14.18
N MET A 45 -6.25 2.15 13.16
CA MET A 45 -6.11 2.94 11.94
C MET A 45 -7.44 3.06 11.18
N PHE A 46 -8.18 1.95 11.04
CA PHE A 46 -9.51 1.94 10.41
C PHE A 46 -10.51 2.82 11.16
N ARG A 47 -10.48 2.79 12.50
CA ARG A 47 -11.32 3.67 13.32
C ARG A 47 -10.97 5.13 13.12
N ALA A 48 -9.68 5.48 13.17
CA ALA A 48 -9.22 6.85 12.92
C ALA A 48 -9.57 7.33 11.51
N TYR A 49 -9.43 6.47 10.50
CA TYR A 49 -9.84 6.74 9.13
C TYR A 49 -11.32 7.10 9.07
N ASN A 50 -12.21 6.28 9.68
CA ASN A 50 -13.64 6.54 9.68
C ASN A 50 -14.04 7.81 10.43
N GLU A 51 -13.33 8.17 11.50
CA GLU A 51 -13.56 9.46 12.16
C GLU A 51 -13.18 10.64 11.26
N GLU A 52 -12.09 10.53 10.50
CA GLU A 52 -11.71 11.53 9.51
C GLU A 52 -12.68 11.61 8.34
N VAL A 53 -13.24 10.48 7.88
CA VAL A 53 -14.33 10.48 6.89
C VAL A 53 -15.52 11.30 7.39
N LYS A 54 -15.94 11.10 8.66
CA LYS A 54 -17.04 11.89 9.26
C LYS A 54 -16.71 13.37 9.37
N ARG A 55 -15.45 13.72 9.63
CA ARG A 55 -15.00 15.12 9.75
C ARG A 55 -14.87 15.83 8.40
N GLN A 56 -14.42 15.13 7.37
CA GLN A 56 -14.12 15.71 6.06
C GLN A 56 -15.35 15.72 5.15
N PHE A 57 -16.24 14.75 5.28
CA PHE A 57 -17.46 14.63 4.49
C PHE A 57 -18.70 14.96 5.33
N VAL A 58 -18.78 16.22 5.79
CA VAL A 58 -19.94 16.71 6.57
C VAL A 58 -21.09 17.04 5.63
N GLY A 59 -22.23 16.38 5.82
CA GLY A 59 -23.48 16.69 5.11
C GLY A 59 -23.66 16.00 3.76
N GLU A 60 -22.57 15.73 3.04
CA GLU A 60 -22.59 14.97 1.78
C GLU A 60 -21.76 13.70 1.92
N LYS A 61 -22.33 12.56 1.50
CA LYS A 61 -21.59 11.30 1.49
C LYS A 61 -20.57 11.33 0.35
N PRO A 62 -19.33 10.85 0.57
CA PRO A 62 -18.38 10.72 -0.50
C PRO A 62 -18.90 9.72 -1.55
N THR A 63 -18.58 9.97 -2.82
CA THR A 63 -19.00 9.14 -3.96
C THR A 63 -17.80 8.84 -4.86
N GLY A 64 -17.93 7.81 -5.70
CA GLY A 64 -16.86 7.43 -6.64
C GLY A 64 -15.65 6.82 -5.94
N HIS A 65 -14.46 7.03 -6.52
CA HIS A 65 -13.19 6.61 -5.94
C HIS A 65 -12.48 7.83 -5.36
N GLY A 66 -11.99 7.73 -4.13
CA GLY A 66 -11.27 8.82 -3.48
C GLY A 66 -10.79 8.40 -2.10
N GLY A 67 -10.49 9.34 -1.22
CA GLY A 67 -10.08 9.02 0.15
C GLY A 67 -10.11 10.26 1.03
N ILE A 68 -9.60 10.13 2.24
CA ILE A 68 -9.39 11.27 3.12
C ILE A 68 -8.03 11.91 2.86
N SER A 69 -7.90 13.18 3.19
CA SER A 69 -6.59 13.79 3.45
C SER A 69 -6.14 13.35 4.84
N ALA A 70 -5.20 12.41 4.94
CA ALA A 70 -4.70 11.92 6.22
C ALA A 70 -4.05 13.06 7.04
N PRO A 71 -4.49 13.31 8.28
CA PRO A 71 -3.89 14.30 9.17
C PRO A 71 -2.41 14.00 9.48
N LEU A 72 -1.60 15.04 9.69
CA LEU A 72 -0.20 14.92 10.14
C LEU A 72 -0.12 14.69 11.66
N GLN A 73 -0.79 13.64 12.15
CA GLN A 73 -0.79 13.22 13.55
C GLN A 73 -1.00 11.71 13.66
N MET A 74 -0.78 11.16 14.86
CA MET A 74 -1.13 9.76 15.11
C MET A 74 -2.64 9.49 14.89
N PRO A 75 -3.01 8.30 14.39
CA PRO A 75 -2.14 7.18 14.02
C PRO A 75 -1.53 7.30 12.61
N PHE A 76 -1.89 8.28 11.79
CA PHE A 76 -1.39 8.42 10.42
C PHE A 76 0.11 8.75 10.32
N LEU A 77 0.75 9.13 11.42
CA LEU A 77 2.20 9.26 11.54
C LEU A 77 2.91 8.04 12.15
N ASP A 78 2.21 6.93 12.33
CA ASP A 78 2.82 5.72 12.88
C ASP A 78 3.93 5.21 11.94
N PRO A 79 5.15 4.94 12.45
CA PRO A 79 6.25 4.41 11.65
C PRO A 79 5.89 3.15 10.86
N LEU A 80 4.98 2.29 11.34
CA LEU A 80 4.55 1.11 10.59
C LEU A 80 3.77 1.43 9.31
N ALA A 81 3.13 2.60 9.23
CA ALA A 81 2.50 3.10 8.01
C ALA A 81 3.52 3.74 7.05
N ILE A 82 4.53 4.43 7.59
CA ILE A 82 5.49 5.22 6.81
C ILE A 82 6.67 4.38 6.31
N GLU A 83 7.23 3.54 7.19
CA GLU A 83 8.46 2.77 6.99
C GLU A 83 8.27 1.30 7.34
N ASN A 84 7.22 0.66 6.81
CA ASN A 84 6.96 -0.75 7.05
C ASN A 84 8.22 -1.60 6.78
N PRO A 85 8.75 -2.33 7.77
CA PRO A 85 10.09 -2.90 7.68
C PRO A 85 10.22 -3.97 6.57
N PHE A 86 9.13 -4.69 6.28
CA PHE A 86 9.12 -5.69 5.21
C PHE A 86 9.07 -5.02 3.83
N ALA A 87 8.23 -4.00 3.67
CA ALA A 87 8.17 -3.23 2.43
C ALA A 87 9.52 -2.55 2.16
N MET A 88 10.10 -1.87 3.15
CA MET A 88 11.39 -1.20 3.02
C MET A 88 12.52 -2.17 2.68
N GLN A 89 12.53 -3.39 3.24
CA GLN A 89 13.52 -4.39 2.88
C GLN A 89 13.42 -4.80 1.40
N ILE A 90 12.21 -5.03 0.89
CA ILE A 90 11.99 -5.39 -0.52
C ILE A 90 12.37 -4.22 -1.43
N LEU A 91 11.93 -3.00 -1.09
CA LEU A 91 12.18 -1.80 -1.90
C LEU A 91 13.66 -1.49 -1.99
N LYS A 92 14.40 -1.57 -0.88
CA LYS A 92 15.86 -1.32 -0.90
C LYS A 92 16.61 -2.34 -1.74
N GLU A 93 16.23 -3.61 -1.66
CA GLU A 93 16.87 -4.66 -2.47
C GLU A 93 16.48 -4.55 -3.96
N ALA A 94 15.28 -4.05 -4.27
CA ALA A 94 14.83 -3.87 -5.66
C ALA A 94 15.32 -2.56 -6.32
N MET A 95 15.47 -1.49 -5.54
CA MET A 95 15.67 -0.12 -6.04
C MET A 95 17.00 0.52 -5.60
N GLY A 96 17.69 -0.07 -4.62
CA GLY A 96 18.86 0.50 -3.96
C GLY A 96 18.53 1.19 -2.63
N ASP A 97 19.57 1.61 -1.90
CA ASP A 97 19.41 2.18 -0.56
C ASP A 97 18.88 3.63 -0.55
N ASP A 98 19.08 4.36 -1.64
CA ASP A 98 18.74 5.79 -1.78
C ASP A 98 17.30 6.00 -2.29
N ILE A 99 16.34 5.45 -1.54
CA ILE A 99 14.89 5.61 -1.80
C ILE A 99 14.23 6.51 -0.77
N PHE A 100 13.16 7.19 -1.18
CA PHE A 100 12.33 8.02 -0.31
C PHE A 100 10.84 7.80 -0.62
N SER A 101 10.00 8.00 0.39
CA SER A 101 8.54 8.03 0.25
C SER A 101 8.05 9.47 0.10
N TYR A 102 6.89 9.63 -0.55
CA TYR A 102 6.22 10.93 -0.64
C TYR A 102 5.33 11.14 0.58
N PHE A 103 5.46 12.31 1.20
CA PHE A 103 4.67 12.68 2.38
C PHE A 103 4.07 14.09 2.21
N PRO A 104 2.77 14.30 2.50
CA PRO A 104 1.79 13.34 3.01
C PRO A 104 1.48 12.23 2.00
N TYR A 105 1.18 11.02 2.50
CA TYR A 105 0.75 9.90 1.66
C TYR A 105 -0.77 9.96 1.42
N GLY A 106 -1.20 9.36 0.30
CA GLY A 106 -2.61 9.32 -0.11
C GLY A 106 -3.40 8.18 0.53
N SER A 107 -4.72 8.22 0.38
CA SER A 107 -5.60 7.11 0.70
C SER A 107 -6.64 6.91 -0.39
N ASN A 108 -7.09 5.66 -0.55
CA ASN A 108 -8.04 5.26 -1.58
C ASN A 108 -9.16 4.43 -0.95
N THR A 109 -10.38 4.64 -1.43
CA THR A 109 -11.62 4.03 -0.99
C THR A 109 -12.57 4.01 -2.17
N ALA A 110 -13.07 2.81 -2.47
CA ALA A 110 -14.20 2.58 -3.34
C ALA A 110 -15.48 2.89 -2.55
N TRP A 111 -16.04 4.08 -2.73
CA TRP A 111 -17.27 4.45 -2.03
C TRP A 111 -18.46 3.67 -2.58
N PRO A 112 -19.48 3.35 -1.76
CA PRO A 112 -20.63 2.58 -2.22
C PRO A 112 -21.26 3.14 -3.50
N GLY A 113 -21.42 2.27 -4.50
CA GLY A 113 -21.98 2.64 -5.80
C GLY A 113 -20.98 3.31 -6.76
N CYS A 114 -19.67 3.29 -6.46
CA CYS A 114 -18.66 3.69 -7.44
C CYS A 114 -18.69 2.74 -8.66
N GLY A 115 -18.44 3.30 -9.84
CA GLY A 115 -18.29 2.50 -11.06
C GLY A 115 -16.96 1.76 -11.11
N ILE A 116 -16.63 1.16 -12.24
CA ILE A 116 -15.30 0.57 -12.50
C ILE A 116 -14.35 1.68 -12.94
N GLN A 117 -13.12 1.72 -12.42
CA GLN A 117 -12.08 2.63 -12.92
C GLN A 117 -11.57 2.16 -14.29
N HIS A 118 -11.13 3.11 -15.12
CA HIS A 118 -10.39 2.74 -16.32
C HIS A 118 -9.09 2.04 -15.95
N ILE A 119 -8.67 1.04 -16.73
CA ILE A 119 -7.36 0.40 -16.55
C ILE A 119 -6.28 1.46 -16.76
N HIS A 120 -5.44 1.66 -15.73
CA HIS A 120 -4.38 2.63 -15.75
C HIS A 120 -3.20 2.18 -14.88
N ARG A 121 -2.10 2.93 -14.98
CA ARG A 121 -1.00 2.87 -14.02
C ARG A 121 -1.01 4.15 -13.22
N ASP A 122 -0.61 4.07 -11.96
CA ASP A 122 -0.45 5.25 -11.11
C ASP A 122 0.59 6.22 -11.67
N THR A 123 1.60 5.70 -12.37
CA THR A 123 2.62 6.50 -13.06
C THR A 123 2.96 5.95 -14.44
N GLY A 124 3.37 6.84 -15.34
CA GLY A 124 3.84 6.50 -16.68
C GLY A 124 5.28 6.01 -16.70
N HIS A 125 5.68 5.37 -17.80
CA HIS A 125 7.08 5.04 -18.05
C HIS A 125 7.92 6.31 -18.23
N LEU A 126 9.14 6.34 -17.66
CA LEU A 126 10.07 7.46 -17.85
C LEU A 126 10.47 7.64 -19.32
N PHE A 127 10.66 6.53 -20.04
CA PHE A 127 11.02 6.50 -21.45
C PHE A 127 10.05 5.58 -22.20
N PRO A 128 8.84 6.06 -22.56
CA PRO A 128 7.76 5.21 -23.07
C PRO A 128 8.04 4.57 -24.44
N ASN A 129 9.04 5.08 -25.17
CA ASN A 129 9.42 4.58 -26.50
C ASN A 129 10.56 3.55 -26.46
N GLU A 130 11.10 3.24 -25.28
CA GLU A 130 12.20 2.28 -25.15
C GLU A 130 11.67 0.84 -25.31
N PRO A 131 12.28 0.00 -26.17
CA PRO A 131 11.80 -1.37 -26.40
C PRO A 131 12.21 -2.38 -25.30
N TYR A 132 12.97 -1.95 -24.29
CA TYR A 132 13.46 -2.81 -23.21
C TYR A 132 12.80 -2.48 -21.88
N VAL A 133 12.72 -3.48 -21.00
CA VAL A 133 12.25 -3.30 -19.62
C VAL A 133 13.30 -2.52 -18.85
N LEU A 134 12.91 -1.35 -18.34
CA LEU A 134 13.75 -0.52 -17.49
C LEU A 134 13.62 -0.94 -16.02
N PRO A 135 14.63 -0.64 -15.18
CA PRO A 135 14.52 -0.79 -13.74
C PRO A 135 13.30 -0.04 -13.18
N ILE A 136 12.75 -0.56 -12.08
CA ILE A 136 11.67 0.08 -11.35
C ILE A 136 12.13 1.47 -10.85
N SER A 137 11.30 2.49 -11.09
CA SER A 137 11.57 3.86 -10.64
C SER A 137 10.62 4.33 -9.53
N LEU A 138 9.49 3.66 -9.37
CA LEU A 138 8.49 3.94 -8.35
C LEU A 138 7.73 2.67 -7.98
N ALA A 139 7.46 2.50 -6.70
CA ALA A 139 6.63 1.44 -6.16
C ALA A 139 5.60 2.04 -5.21
N VAL A 140 4.38 1.49 -5.21
CA VAL A 140 3.32 1.87 -4.29
C VAL A 140 3.19 0.80 -3.21
N VAL A 141 3.16 1.22 -1.95
CA VAL A 141 2.92 0.34 -0.81
C VAL A 141 1.49 0.59 -0.32
N ASN A 142 0.59 -0.31 -0.68
CA ASN A 142 -0.80 -0.25 -0.24
C ASN A 142 -1.00 -1.02 1.06
N ILE A 143 -1.67 -0.38 2.02
CA ILE A 143 -2.06 -0.98 3.29
C ILE A 143 -3.59 -1.12 3.29
N ALA A 144 -4.07 -2.36 3.29
CA ALA A 144 -5.50 -2.64 3.41
C ALA A 144 -5.96 -2.42 4.86
N LEU A 145 -6.96 -1.55 5.05
CA LEU A 145 -7.57 -1.28 6.36
C LEU A 145 -8.85 -2.08 6.62
N ALA A 146 -9.30 -2.83 5.62
CA ALA A 146 -10.42 -3.76 5.67
C ALA A 146 -10.10 -4.97 4.78
N ASP A 147 -10.86 -6.05 4.94
CA ASP A 147 -10.77 -7.18 4.02
C ASP A 147 -11.24 -6.75 2.63
N PHE A 148 -10.40 -6.92 1.61
CA PHE A 148 -10.76 -6.61 0.23
C PHE A 148 -11.44 -7.82 -0.39
N THR A 149 -12.63 -7.62 -0.94
CA THR A 149 -13.44 -8.64 -1.62
C THR A 149 -13.88 -8.11 -2.98
N GLU A 150 -14.28 -9.01 -3.88
CA GLU A 150 -14.87 -8.60 -5.17
C GLU A 150 -16.09 -7.69 -4.94
N GLU A 151 -16.88 -7.95 -3.90
CA GLU A 151 -18.09 -7.20 -3.57
C GLU A 151 -17.83 -5.77 -3.07
N ASN A 152 -16.68 -5.52 -2.42
CA ASN A 152 -16.35 -4.20 -1.85
C ASN A 152 -15.29 -3.42 -2.63
N GLY A 153 -14.97 -3.88 -3.84
CA GLY A 153 -14.11 -3.15 -4.77
C GLY A 153 -12.61 -3.45 -4.60
N ALA A 154 -12.24 -4.71 -4.35
CA ALA A 154 -10.86 -5.15 -4.49
C ALA A 154 -10.32 -4.77 -5.89
N THR A 155 -9.10 -4.21 -5.93
CA THR A 155 -8.44 -3.77 -7.17
C THR A 155 -8.15 -4.95 -8.10
N GLU A 156 -8.40 -4.75 -9.41
CA GLU A 156 -8.03 -5.65 -10.51
C GLU A 156 -6.57 -5.49 -10.94
#